data_AF-A0A8S4AD60-F1
#
_entry.id   AF-A0A8S4AD60-F1
#
_cell.length_a   1.000
_cell.length_b   1.000
_cell.length_c   1.000
_cell.angle_alpha   90.00
_cell.angle_beta   90.00
_cell.angle_gamma   90.00
#
_symmetry.space_group_name_H-M   'P 1'
#
loop_
_entity.id
_entity.type
_entity.pdbx_description
1 polymer ?
#
loop_
_entity_poly.entity_id
_entity_poly.type
_entity_poly.pdbx_seq_one_letter_code
_entity_poly.pdbx_strand_id
1 'polypeptide(L)'
;MTCFPKYLKSILNYDLSECVWVSVIVSKYICLFVPSALTLAVCFFDESRTVAVSLLVAAVGISGFTMAGYSVNHLDIAPAFAGTLFGITNTIGTTTGFIGPVILGALTKHQNSPQHWNTFFYITSGIFFTGGLLFLLFAQGEIQDWTSATLDCSIQDLDGHHSKPVCTDLENTTGYTKTKTSVKSTGPNDTP
;
A
#
# COMPACT_ATOMS: atom_id res chain seq x y z
N MET A 1 -4.81 -5.35 11.43
CA MET A 1 -5.52 -5.98 12.56
C MET A 1 -6.00 -7.39 12.18
N THR A 2 -5.09 -8.23 11.73
CA THR A 2 -5.37 -9.65 11.45
C THR A 2 -4.30 -10.50 12.11
N CYS A 3 -4.11 -10.30 13.42
CA CYS A 3 -3.56 -11.35 14.27
C CYS A 3 -4.69 -12.37 14.47
N PHE A 4 -5.00 -13.09 13.39
CA PHE A 4 -6.04 -14.10 13.40
C PHE A 4 -5.45 -15.35 14.06
N PRO A 5 -6.09 -15.90 15.10
CA PRO A 5 -5.53 -17.00 15.86
C PRO A 5 -5.28 -18.19 14.92
N LYS A 6 -4.04 -18.68 14.89
CA LYS A 6 -3.58 -19.85 14.09
C LYS A 6 -4.54 -21.05 14.16
N TYR A 7 -5.31 -21.13 15.23
CA TYR A 7 -6.34 -22.13 15.50
C TYR A 7 -7.48 -22.17 14.47
N LEU A 8 -7.90 -21.02 13.90
CA LEU A 8 -9.05 -21.02 12.99
C LEU A 8 -8.68 -21.55 11.58
N LYS A 9 -7.40 -21.47 11.18
CA LYS A 9 -6.89 -22.08 9.93
C LYS A 9 -6.98 -23.61 9.95
N SER A 10 -7.02 -24.21 11.15
CA SER A 10 -7.20 -25.66 11.34
C SER A 10 -8.68 -26.09 11.23
N ILE A 11 -9.62 -25.17 11.53
CA ILE A 11 -11.07 -25.46 11.55
C ILE A 11 -11.72 -25.15 10.20
N LEU A 12 -11.29 -24.06 9.56
CA LEU A 12 -11.68 -23.69 8.21
C LEU A 12 -10.61 -24.20 7.25
N ASN A 13 -10.88 -25.32 6.59
CA ASN A 13 -10.03 -25.92 5.56
C ASN A 13 -10.00 -25.06 4.25
N TYR A 14 -9.88 -23.73 4.39
CA TYR A 14 -9.92 -22.71 3.34
C TYR A 14 -8.83 -21.68 3.62
N ASP A 15 -8.03 -21.34 2.60
CA ASP A 15 -6.99 -20.32 2.75
C ASP A 15 -7.61 -18.92 2.67
N LEU A 16 -7.80 -18.27 3.82
CA LEU A 16 -8.39 -16.94 3.90
C LEU A 16 -7.53 -15.86 3.19
N SER A 17 -6.23 -16.10 2.98
CA SER A 17 -5.35 -15.16 2.26
C SER A 17 -5.84 -14.90 0.85
N GLU A 18 -6.23 -15.96 0.11
CA GLU A 18 -6.83 -15.89 -1.22
C GLU A 18 -8.13 -15.04 -1.20
N CYS A 19 -9.02 -15.27 -0.22
CA CYS A 19 -10.28 -14.52 -0.10
C CYS A 19 -10.07 -13.02 0.16
N VAL A 20 -9.10 -12.66 1.01
CA VAL A 20 -8.77 -11.26 1.29
C VAL A 20 -8.13 -10.61 0.07
N TRP A 21 -7.24 -11.32 -0.62
CA TRP A 21 -6.59 -10.83 -1.83
C TRP A 21 -7.57 -10.59 -2.97
N VAL A 22 -8.45 -11.56 -3.22
CA VAL A 22 -9.52 -11.43 -4.21
C VAL A 22 -10.45 -10.28 -3.84
N SER A 23 -10.78 -10.11 -2.55
CA SER A 23 -11.59 -8.98 -2.08
C SER A 23 -10.91 -7.62 -2.35
N VAL A 24 -9.60 -7.52 -2.15
CA VAL A 24 -8.84 -6.29 -2.46
C VAL A 24 -8.81 -6.03 -3.96
N ILE A 25 -8.50 -7.03 -4.80
CA ILE A 25 -8.49 -6.87 -6.26
C ILE A 25 -9.86 -6.45 -6.77
N VAL A 26 -10.92 -7.15 -6.35
CA VAL A 26 -12.30 -6.85 -6.76
C VAL A 26 -12.70 -5.45 -6.27
N SER A 27 -12.34 -5.09 -5.03
CA SER A 27 -12.57 -3.76 -4.48
C SER A 27 -11.85 -2.68 -5.28
N LYS A 28 -10.56 -2.83 -5.59
CA LYS A 28 -9.79 -1.84 -6.38
C LYS A 28 -10.27 -1.77 -7.82
N TYR A 29 -10.64 -2.90 -8.41
CA TYR A 29 -11.19 -2.94 -9.77
C TYR A 29 -12.48 -2.14 -9.85
N ILE A 30 -13.45 -2.44 -8.97
CA ILE A 30 -14.72 -1.72 -8.94
C ILE A 30 -14.48 -0.23 -8.59
N CYS A 31 -13.68 0.06 -7.58
CA CYS A 31 -13.55 1.43 -7.06
C CYS A 31 -12.60 2.33 -7.88
N LEU A 32 -11.84 1.81 -8.85
CA LEU A 32 -11.00 2.63 -9.74
C LEU A 32 -11.56 2.72 -11.16
N PHE A 33 -12.07 1.62 -11.71
CA PHE A 33 -12.65 1.63 -13.05
C PHE A 33 -14.04 2.29 -13.08
N VAL A 34 -14.87 2.11 -12.05
CA VAL A 34 -16.19 2.75 -12.01
C VAL A 34 -16.06 4.28 -11.91
N PRO A 35 -15.25 4.87 -11.00
CA PRO A 35 -15.05 6.31 -10.99
C PRO A 35 -14.37 6.84 -12.26
N SER A 36 -13.47 6.08 -12.90
CA SER A 36 -12.89 6.44 -14.20
C SER A 36 -13.97 6.56 -15.29
N ALA A 37 -14.89 5.60 -15.37
CA ALA A 37 -15.99 5.63 -16.34
C ALA A 37 -17.00 6.76 -16.02
N LEU A 38 -17.35 6.94 -14.75
CA LEU A 38 -18.28 7.98 -14.31
C LEU A 38 -17.73 9.39 -14.54
N THR A 39 -16.44 9.63 -14.26
CA THR A 39 -15.79 10.93 -14.52
C THR A 39 -15.66 11.21 -16.02
N LEU A 40 -15.48 10.20 -16.88
CA LEU A 40 -15.60 10.37 -18.33
C LEU A 40 -17.03 10.70 -18.77
N ALA A 41 -18.02 10.06 -18.16
CA ALA A 41 -19.43 10.33 -18.48
C ALA A 41 -19.80 11.79 -18.22
N VAL A 42 -19.21 12.45 -17.20
CA VAL A 42 -19.41 13.88 -16.94
C VAL A 42 -19.07 14.75 -18.16
N CYS A 43 -18.04 14.38 -18.95
CA CYS A 43 -17.67 15.12 -20.16
C CYS A 43 -18.73 15.05 -21.28
N PHE A 44 -19.52 13.98 -21.32
CA PHE A 44 -20.55 13.77 -22.34
C PHE A 44 -21.90 14.40 -21.97
N PHE A 45 -22.18 14.57 -20.68
CA PHE A 45 -23.42 15.13 -20.15
C PHE A 45 -23.24 16.56 -19.62
N ASP A 46 -22.49 17.41 -20.33
CA ASP A 46 -22.20 18.80 -19.92
C ASP A 46 -23.44 19.71 -19.94
N GLU A 47 -24.46 19.33 -20.71
CA GLU A 47 -25.64 20.17 -21.00
C GLU A 47 -26.52 20.40 -19.77
N SER A 48 -26.53 19.44 -18.83
CA SER A 48 -27.31 19.50 -17.59
C SER A 48 -26.41 19.46 -16.36
N ARG A 49 -26.22 20.63 -15.73
CA ARG A 49 -25.41 20.79 -14.50
C ARG A 49 -25.80 19.82 -13.38
N THR A 50 -27.09 19.55 -13.20
CA THR A 50 -27.58 18.62 -12.16
C THR A 50 -27.09 17.19 -12.40
N VAL A 51 -27.12 16.73 -13.66
CA VAL A 51 -26.68 15.38 -14.04
C VAL A 51 -25.17 15.27 -13.87
N ALA A 52 -24.40 16.24 -14.38
CA ALA A 52 -22.95 16.27 -14.25
C ALA A 52 -22.48 16.23 -12.78
N VAL A 53 -23.09 17.05 -11.91
CA VAL A 53 -22.75 17.06 -10.47
C VAL A 53 -23.15 15.75 -9.79
N SER A 54 -24.30 15.17 -10.11
CA SER A 54 -24.74 13.89 -9.52
C SER A 54 -23.79 12.73 -9.86
N LEU A 55 -23.33 12.66 -11.12
CA LEU A 55 -22.35 11.68 -11.58
C LEU A 55 -21.00 11.87 -10.90
N LEU A 56 -20.55 13.12 -10.73
CA LEU A 56 -19.30 13.44 -10.05
C LEU A 56 -19.35 13.03 -8.57
N VAL A 57 -20.44 13.34 -7.87
CA VAL A 57 -20.64 12.94 -6.46
C VAL A 57 -20.64 11.42 -6.32
N ALA A 58 -21.33 10.71 -7.22
CA ALA A 58 -21.33 9.25 -7.24
C ALA A 58 -19.91 8.69 -7.47
N ALA A 59 -19.15 9.24 -8.41
CA ALA A 59 -17.77 8.82 -8.70
C ALA A 59 -16.86 8.99 -7.47
N VAL A 60 -16.88 10.16 -6.84
CA VAL A 60 -16.06 10.44 -5.64
C VAL A 60 -16.51 9.56 -4.46
N GLY A 61 -17.82 9.38 -4.28
CA GLY A 61 -18.35 8.51 -3.23
C GLY A 61 -17.87 7.06 -3.36
N ILE A 62 -17.92 6.51 -4.58
CA ILE A 62 -17.43 5.16 -4.87
C ILE A 62 -15.90 5.08 -4.66
N SER A 63 -15.16 6.11 -5.06
CA SER A 63 -13.70 6.14 -4.87
C SER A 63 -13.28 6.07 -3.40
N GLY A 64 -14.09 6.62 -2.48
CA GLY A 64 -13.81 6.63 -1.04
C GLY A 64 -13.71 5.25 -0.40
N PHE A 65 -14.46 4.26 -0.91
CA PHE A 65 -14.39 2.87 -0.43
C PHE A 65 -13.01 2.23 -0.65
N THR A 66 -12.23 2.76 -1.60
CA THR A 66 -10.85 2.34 -1.87
C THR A 66 -9.94 2.49 -0.64
N MET A 67 -10.18 3.47 0.22
CA MET A 67 -9.33 3.71 1.40
C MET A 67 -9.42 2.60 2.44
N ALA A 68 -10.57 1.93 2.57
CA ALA A 68 -10.78 0.87 3.55
C ALA A 68 -9.82 -0.32 3.32
N GLY A 69 -9.58 -0.70 2.07
CA GLY A 69 -8.65 -1.79 1.72
C GLY A 69 -7.17 -1.37 1.65
N TYR A 70 -6.87 -0.07 1.62
CA TYR A 70 -5.50 0.42 1.46
C TYR A 70 -4.67 0.30 2.75
N SER A 71 -5.27 0.65 3.90
CA SER A 71 -4.57 0.68 5.19
C SER A 71 -4.18 -0.72 5.68
N VAL A 72 -4.97 -1.74 5.33
CA VAL A 72 -4.67 -3.14 5.69
C VAL A 72 -3.57 -3.74 4.81
N ASN A 73 -3.51 -3.40 3.52
CA ASN A 73 -2.51 -3.95 2.59
C ASN A 73 -1.05 -3.71 3.02
N HIS A 74 -0.77 -2.58 3.69
CA HIS A 74 0.58 -2.26 4.17
C HIS A 74 1.02 -3.18 5.32
N LEU A 75 0.08 -3.52 6.20
CA LEU A 75 0.30 -4.42 7.32
C LEU A 75 0.43 -5.88 6.84
N ASP A 76 -0.28 -6.23 5.77
CA ASP A 76 -0.26 -7.57 5.20
C ASP A 76 1.03 -7.84 4.41
N ILE A 77 1.58 -6.84 3.72
CA ILE A 77 2.83 -6.97 2.94
C ILE A 77 4.08 -6.94 3.84
N ALA A 78 4.13 -6.02 4.80
CA ALA A 78 5.33 -5.77 5.59
C ALA A 78 5.02 -5.30 7.02
N PRO A 79 4.63 -6.19 7.95
CA PRO A 79 4.20 -5.82 9.30
C PRO A 79 5.29 -5.10 10.10
N ALA A 80 6.56 -5.47 9.93
CA ALA A 80 7.69 -4.82 10.63
C ALA A 80 8.02 -3.40 10.10
N PHE A 81 7.72 -3.12 8.82
CA PHE A 81 8.02 -1.85 8.15
C PHE A 81 6.76 -1.04 7.80
N ALA A 82 5.59 -1.49 8.27
CA ALA A 82 4.30 -0.91 7.90
C ALA A 82 4.20 0.58 8.24
N GLY A 83 4.77 1.01 9.37
CA GLY A 83 4.77 2.42 9.76
C GLY A 83 5.52 3.33 8.79
N THR A 84 6.73 2.94 8.40
CA THR A 84 7.55 3.68 7.43
C THR A 84 6.90 3.68 6.04
N LEU A 85 6.42 2.52 5.58
CA LEU A 85 5.76 2.41 4.28
C LEU A 85 4.46 3.23 4.21
N PHE A 86 3.67 3.21 5.28
CA PHE A 86 2.46 4.01 5.40
C PHE A 86 2.79 5.51 5.41
N GLY A 87 3.85 5.92 6.10
CA GLY A 87 4.33 7.29 6.13
C GLY A 87 4.74 7.81 4.74
N ILE A 88 5.54 7.05 4.00
CA ILE A 88 5.97 7.38 2.62
C ILE A 88 4.75 7.53 1.71
N THR A 89 3.84 6.56 1.76
CA THR A 89 2.71 6.56 0.84
C THR A 89 1.69 7.66 1.20
N ASN A 90 1.54 7.99 2.49
CA ASN A 90 0.74 9.14 2.93
C ASN A 90 1.36 10.48 2.51
N THR A 91 2.69 10.62 2.55
CA THR A 91 3.36 11.84 2.07
C THR A 91 3.15 12.02 0.57
N ILE A 92 3.38 10.97 -0.23
CA ILE A 92 3.11 10.99 -1.67
C ILE A 92 1.63 11.36 -1.94
N GLY A 93 0.69 10.71 -1.24
CA GLY A 93 -0.74 10.99 -1.38
C GLY A 93 -1.12 12.43 -1.04
N THR A 94 -0.55 12.97 0.04
CA THR A 94 -0.79 14.36 0.48
C THR A 94 -0.19 15.36 -0.51
N THR A 95 1.01 15.09 -1.04
CA THR A 95 1.62 15.94 -2.08
C THR A 95 0.78 15.96 -3.35
N THR A 96 0.27 14.81 -3.81
CA THR A 96 -0.66 14.76 -4.95
C THR A 96 -1.95 15.53 -4.67
N GLY A 97 -2.47 15.46 -3.43
CA GLY A 97 -3.63 16.23 -2.98
C GLY A 97 -3.45 17.75 -3.07
N PHE A 98 -2.22 18.25 -2.89
CA PHE A 98 -1.90 19.67 -3.08
C PHE A 98 -1.73 20.05 -4.57
N ILE A 99 -1.10 19.18 -5.36
CA ILE A 99 -0.83 19.45 -6.79
C ILE A 99 -2.13 19.52 -7.61
N GLY A 100 -3.12 18.68 -7.31
CA GLY A 100 -4.39 18.62 -8.05
C GLY A 100 -5.12 19.96 -8.19
N PRO A 101 -5.45 20.65 -7.08
CA PRO A 101 -6.09 21.96 -7.11
C PRO A 101 -5.26 23.05 -7.82
N VAL A 102 -3.93 22.99 -7.75
CA VAL A 102 -3.05 23.96 -8.44
C VAL A 102 -3.16 23.80 -9.96
N ILE A 103 -3.12 22.56 -10.46
CA ILE A 103 -3.32 22.26 -11.89
C ILE A 103 -4.73 22.68 -12.32
N LEU A 104 -5.73 22.33 -11.51
CA LEU A 104 -7.12 22.69 -11.81
C LEU A 104 -7.32 24.21 -11.88
N GLY A 105 -6.74 24.95 -10.93
CA GLY A 105 -6.78 26.41 -10.90
C GLY A 105 -6.07 27.04 -12.09
N ALA A 106 -4.96 26.45 -12.57
CA ALA A 106 -4.27 26.89 -13.77
C ALA A 106 -5.11 26.64 -15.04
N LEU A 107 -5.78 25.49 -15.14
CA LEU A 107 -6.65 25.13 -16.27
C LEU A 107 -7.90 26.01 -16.36
N THR A 108 -8.44 26.46 -15.22
CA THR A 108 -9.70 27.23 -15.14
C THR A 108 -9.51 28.74 -15.08
N LYS A 109 -8.27 29.22 -14.96
CA LYS A 109 -7.93 30.63 -14.70
C LYS A 109 -8.44 31.63 -15.74
N HIS A 110 -8.56 31.20 -17.00
CA HIS A 110 -8.87 32.09 -18.13
C HIS A 110 -10.30 31.93 -18.67
N GLN A 111 -10.94 30.77 -18.51
CA GLN A 111 -12.31 30.52 -18.99
C GLN A 111 -13.04 29.52 -18.08
N ASN A 112 -14.11 29.98 -17.41
CA ASN A 112 -14.97 29.16 -16.55
C ASN A 112 -16.07 28.43 -17.34
N SER A 113 -15.78 27.97 -18.57
CA SER A 113 -16.77 27.25 -19.37
C SER A 113 -16.74 25.75 -19.02
N PRO A 114 -17.90 25.06 -18.97
CA PRO A 114 -17.97 23.61 -18.72
C PRO A 114 -17.06 22.78 -19.65
N GLN A 115 -16.86 23.24 -20.88
CA GLN A 115 -16.06 22.55 -21.89
C GLN A 115 -14.56 22.53 -21.54
N HIS A 116 -14.05 23.53 -20.80
CA HIS A 116 -12.66 23.53 -20.34
C HIS A 116 -12.42 22.56 -19.18
N TRP A 117 -13.46 22.31 -18.37
CA TRP A 117 -13.40 21.32 -17.29
C TRP A 117 -13.27 19.89 -17.83
N ASN A 118 -13.70 19.63 -19.07
CA ASN A 118 -13.54 18.33 -19.70
C ASN A 118 -12.07 17.90 -19.77
N THR A 119 -11.13 18.82 -20.01
CA THR A 119 -9.68 18.52 -19.98
C THR A 119 -9.25 17.97 -18.62
N PHE A 120 -9.73 18.56 -17.52
CA PHE A 120 -9.43 18.08 -16.18
C PHE A 120 -10.04 16.71 -15.91
N PHE A 121 -11.28 16.47 -16.34
CA PHE A 121 -11.95 15.18 -16.20
C PHE A 121 -11.27 14.08 -17.04
N TYR A 122 -10.76 14.39 -18.23
CA TYR A 122 -9.97 13.45 -19.03
C TYR A 122 -8.66 13.06 -18.32
N ILE A 123 -7.93 14.03 -17.78
CA ILE A 123 -6.70 13.77 -17.01
C ILE A 123 -7.02 12.91 -15.78
N THR A 124 -8.06 13.27 -15.03
CA THR A 124 -8.49 12.56 -13.82
C THR A 124 -8.88 11.11 -14.12
N SER A 125 -9.66 10.89 -15.18
CA SER A 125 -10.04 9.54 -15.59
C SER A 125 -8.84 8.72 -16.06
N GLY A 126 -7.91 9.34 -16.78
CA GLY A 126 -6.66 8.70 -17.18
C GLY A 126 -5.82 8.24 -15.98
N ILE A 127 -5.74 9.05 -14.92
CA ILE A 127 -5.04 8.69 -13.68
C ILE A 127 -5.73 7.51 -12.99
N PHE A 128 -7.06 7.52 -12.88
CA PHE A 128 -7.80 6.40 -12.28
C PHE A 128 -7.63 5.10 -13.08
N PHE A 129 -7.73 5.16 -14.41
CA PHE A 129 -7.59 4.01 -15.28
C PHE A 129 -6.16 3.43 -15.25
N THR A 130 -5.15 4.28 -15.41
CA THR A 130 -3.74 3.85 -15.38
C THR A 130 -3.34 3.35 -14.00
N GLY A 131 -3.80 3.99 -12.92
CA GLY A 131 -3.60 3.51 -11.55
C GLY A 131 -4.22 2.14 -11.31
N GLY A 132 -5.45 1.92 -11.79
CA GLY A 132 -6.10 0.61 -11.76
C GLY A 132 -5.35 -0.45 -12.58
N LEU A 133 -4.87 -0.09 -13.76
CA LEU A 133 -4.09 -0.98 -14.62
C LEU A 133 -2.75 -1.37 -13.98
N LEU A 134 -2.00 -0.42 -13.44
CA LEU A 134 -0.75 -0.70 -12.74
C LEU A 134 -0.97 -1.58 -11.52
N PHE A 135 -2.07 -1.38 -10.79
CA PHE A 135 -2.45 -2.25 -9.69
C PHE A 135 -2.72 -3.68 -10.18
N LEU A 136 -3.47 -3.86 -11.28
CA LEU A 136 -3.72 -5.20 -11.83
C LEU A 136 -2.45 -5.92 -12.30
N LEU A 137 -1.47 -5.19 -12.82
CA LEU A 137 -0.25 -5.77 -13.36
C LEU A 137 0.80 -6.09 -12.29
N PHE A 138 0.93 -5.25 -11.25
CA PHE A 138 2.05 -5.32 -10.31
C PHE A 138 1.64 -5.64 -8.87
N ALA A 139 0.35 -5.58 -8.52
CA ALA A 139 -0.05 -5.86 -7.14
C ALA A 139 0.12 -7.35 -6.83
N GLN A 140 0.82 -7.61 -5.72
CA GLN A 140 0.99 -8.91 -5.08
C GLN A 140 0.76 -8.69 -3.59
N GLY A 141 0.39 -9.72 -2.84
CA GLY A 141 0.31 -9.56 -1.38
C GLY A 141 0.32 -10.85 -0.65
N GLU A 142 1.26 -11.65 -1.10
CA GLU A 142 2.04 -12.47 -0.19
C GLU A 142 3.03 -11.58 0.58
N ILE A 143 3.31 -11.99 1.82
CA ILE A 143 4.31 -11.37 2.68
C ILE A 143 5.66 -11.46 1.97
N GLN A 144 6.40 -10.36 1.93
CA GLN A 144 7.67 -10.34 1.23
C GLN A 144 8.79 -10.95 2.09
N ASP A 145 9.61 -11.84 1.52
CA ASP A 145 10.62 -12.64 2.23
C ASP A 145 11.62 -11.82 3.07
N TRP A 146 11.94 -10.60 2.64
CA TRP A 146 12.85 -9.69 3.34
C TRP A 146 12.31 -9.23 4.70
N THR A 147 11.01 -9.39 4.96
CA THR A 147 10.39 -9.01 6.24
C THR A 147 10.48 -10.13 7.27
N SER A 148 10.44 -11.40 6.84
CA SER A 148 10.49 -12.58 7.71
C SER A 148 11.83 -12.70 8.45
N ALA A 149 12.94 -12.39 7.76
CA ALA A 149 14.28 -12.43 8.35
C ALA A 149 14.46 -11.43 9.52
N THR A 150 13.71 -10.33 9.54
CA THR A 150 13.72 -9.36 10.64
C THR A 150 12.82 -9.79 11.80
N LEU A 151 11.72 -10.50 11.52
CA LEU A 151 10.82 -11.03 12.55
C LEU A 151 11.48 -12.12 13.40
N ASP A 152 12.26 -13.01 12.81
CA ASP A 152 12.98 -14.06 13.57
C ASP A 152 14.00 -13.47 14.55
N CYS A 153 14.62 -12.34 14.20
CA CYS A 153 15.54 -11.62 15.08
C CYS A 153 14.83 -10.90 16.24
N SER A 154 13.54 -10.57 16.09
CA SER A 154 12.78 -9.79 17.07
C SER A 154 11.89 -10.65 17.98
N ILE A 155 11.59 -11.89 17.59
CA ILE A 155 10.77 -12.85 18.37
C ILE A 155 11.64 -13.71 19.32
N GLN A 156 12.97 -13.74 19.17
CA GLN A 156 13.86 -14.49 20.09
C GLN A 156 13.99 -13.90 21.50
N ASP A 157 13.38 -12.74 21.80
CA ASP A 157 13.52 -12.05 23.09
C ASP A 157 12.35 -12.25 24.08
N LEU A 158 11.33 -13.08 23.77
CA LEU A 158 10.17 -13.30 24.67
C LEU A 158 10.12 -14.70 25.31
N ASP A 159 11.18 -15.48 25.17
CA ASP A 159 11.33 -16.79 25.78
C ASP A 159 12.39 -16.63 26.88
N GLY A 160 11.95 -16.33 28.09
CA GLY A 160 12.83 -15.97 29.20
C GLY A 160 14.00 -16.94 29.40
N HIS A 161 15.19 -16.54 28.98
CA HIS A 161 16.47 -16.76 29.64
C HIS A 161 17.51 -15.81 29.03
N HIS A 162 17.70 -14.67 29.71
CA HIS A 162 18.84 -13.76 29.63
C HIS A 162 19.63 -13.74 28.32
N SER A 163 19.18 -12.97 27.33
CA SER A 163 20.02 -12.56 26.20
C SER A 163 19.97 -11.04 26.04
N LYS A 164 21.13 -10.44 25.83
CA LYS A 164 21.34 -8.99 25.77
C LYS A 164 20.62 -8.41 24.55
N PRO A 165 20.16 -7.15 24.58
CA PRO A 165 19.61 -6.50 23.40
C PRO A 165 20.67 -6.50 22.30
N VAL A 166 20.41 -7.22 21.20
CA VAL A 166 21.20 -7.09 19.98
C VAL A 166 20.73 -5.81 19.29
N CYS A 167 21.28 -4.69 19.72
CA CYS A 167 21.33 -3.51 18.88
C CYS A 167 22.29 -3.86 17.73
N THR A 168 21.74 -4.24 16.58
CA THR A 168 22.54 -4.28 15.35
C THR A 168 22.70 -2.83 14.93
N ASP A 169 23.90 -2.30 15.09
CA ASP A 169 24.25 -0.92 14.74
C ASP A 169 23.94 -0.66 13.27
N LEU A 170 23.15 0.38 13.04
CA LEU A 170 23.00 1.07 11.76
C LEU A 170 24.30 1.82 11.44
N GLU A 171 25.39 1.10 11.21
CA GLU A 171 26.60 1.69 10.63
C GLU A 171 27.35 0.65 9.79
N ASN A 172 26.91 0.43 8.54
CA ASN A 172 27.88 0.35 7.45
C ASN A 172 27.24 0.52 6.05
N THR A 173 26.96 1.76 5.66
CA THR A 173 26.93 2.13 4.24
C THR A 173 28.27 2.73 3.86
N THR A 174 29.39 2.01 4.01
CA THR A 174 30.61 2.28 3.23
C THR A 174 31.62 1.12 3.29
N GLY A 175 31.44 0.14 2.41
CA GLY A 175 32.54 -0.68 1.89
C GLY A 175 33.25 -1.67 2.84
N TYR A 176 34.10 -2.48 2.20
CA TYR A 176 35.11 -3.36 2.78
C TYR A 176 34.70 -4.78 3.29
N THR A 177 34.97 -5.73 2.38
CA THR A 177 35.66 -7.03 2.56
C THR A 177 35.15 -8.07 3.54
N LYS A 178 34.76 -9.22 2.96
CA LYS A 178 34.92 -10.58 3.49
C LYS A 178 36.12 -10.68 4.44
N THR A 179 35.88 -11.10 5.68
CA THR A 179 36.89 -11.84 6.45
C THR A 179 36.22 -13.00 7.16
N LYS A 180 36.56 -14.22 6.74
CA LYS A 180 36.31 -15.45 7.50
C LYS A 180 37.10 -15.37 8.79
N THR A 181 36.45 -15.46 9.94
CA THR A 181 37.14 -15.74 11.20
C THR A 181 36.62 -17.05 11.77
N SER A 182 37.46 -18.07 11.66
CA SER A 182 37.31 -19.39 12.26
C SER A 182 37.36 -19.26 13.78
N VAL A 183 36.31 -19.68 14.49
CA VAL A 183 36.32 -19.77 15.95
C VAL A 183 36.87 -21.13 16.34
N LYS A 184 38.09 -21.11 16.89
CA LYS A 184 38.76 -22.28 17.49
C LYS A 184 38.18 -22.53 18.88
N SER A 185 37.53 -23.68 19.05
CA SER A 185 37.07 -24.19 20.34
C SER A 185 38.25 -24.75 21.15
N THR A 186 38.44 -24.26 22.37
CA THR A 186 39.23 -24.94 23.41
C THR A 186 38.41 -24.93 24.68
N GLY A 187 37.84 -26.09 25.03
CA GLY A 187 37.23 -26.34 26.34
C GLY A 187 38.27 -26.81 27.35
N PRO A 188 38.11 -26.50 28.66
CA PRO A 188 38.94 -27.06 29.71
C PRO A 188 38.25 -28.30 30.29
N ASN A 189 38.98 -29.41 30.39
CA ASN A 189 38.83 -30.44 31.43
C ASN A 189 39.89 -31.50 31.19
N ASP A 190 40.86 -31.59 32.10
CA ASP A 190 41.56 -32.82 32.49
C ASP A 190 42.54 -32.47 33.61
N THR A 191 42.27 -32.95 34.84
CA THR A 191 43.32 -33.33 35.79
C THR A 191 42.90 -34.58 36.55
N PRO A 192 43.89 -35.43 36.91
CA PRO A 192 43.74 -36.88 37.03
C PRO A 192 43.07 -37.39 38.30
#